data_AF-A0A947VRY8-F1
#
_entry.id   AF-A0A947VRY8-F1
#
_cell.length_a   1.000
_cell.length_b   1.000
_cell.length_c   1.000
_cell.angle_alpha   90.00
_cell.angle_beta   90.00
_cell.angle_gamma   90.00
#
_symmetry.space_group_name_H-M   'P 1'
#
loop_
_entity.id
_entity.type
_entity.pdbx_description
1 polymer ?
#
loop_
_entity_poly.entity_id
_entity_poly.type
_entity_poly.pdbx_seq_one_letter_code
_entity_poly.pdbx_strand_id
1 'polypeptide(L)'
;MPHVIHYEDDFFIVDGLVRVVCDAARLEPDADIIGDAVISAARLADATLRRVKDVILQNEHLVDRAECLRLLARTTRAFADALSDLARPGSPLEQTFASSSDELERVAAAHRAAAAELRDVLHATSGGDDSPEDHVSGDELSELLRA
;
A
#
# COMPACT_ATOMS: atom_id res chain seq x y z
N MET A 1 -25.88 10.74 -14.83
CA MET A 1 -25.56 9.63 -13.90
C MET A 1 -24.19 9.91 -13.33
N PRO A 2 -23.98 9.88 -12.01
CA PRO A 2 -22.63 10.04 -11.47
C PRO A 2 -21.83 8.82 -11.95
N HIS A 3 -20.75 9.05 -12.70
CA HIS A 3 -19.81 7.99 -13.06
C HIS A 3 -19.27 7.42 -11.75
N VAL A 4 -19.65 6.18 -11.41
CA VAL A 4 -19.02 5.44 -10.32
C VAL A 4 -17.59 5.17 -10.79
N ILE A 5 -16.63 5.89 -10.22
CA ILE A 5 -15.22 5.66 -10.51
C ILE A 5 -14.82 4.43 -9.71
N HIS A 6 -14.71 3.29 -10.40
CA HIS A 6 -14.18 2.07 -9.82
C HIS A 6 -12.66 2.19 -9.78
N TYR A 7 -12.12 2.46 -8.60
CA TYR A 7 -10.67 2.57 -8.41
C TYR A 7 -9.98 1.21 -8.29
N GLU A 8 -10.72 0.10 -8.27
CA GLU A 8 -10.18 -1.25 -8.15
C GLU A 8 -9.15 -1.56 -9.25
N ASP A 9 -9.47 -1.23 -10.51
CA ASP A 9 -8.55 -1.40 -11.64
C ASP A 9 -7.30 -0.51 -11.48
N ASP A 10 -7.47 0.73 -10.99
CA ASP A 10 -6.36 1.63 -10.71
C ASP A 10 -5.45 1.05 -9.62
N PHE A 11 -6.02 0.51 -8.53
CA PHE A 11 -5.25 -0.15 -7.47
C PHE A 11 -4.50 -1.37 -7.98
N PHE A 12 -5.12 -2.17 -8.85
CA PHE A 12 -4.46 -3.32 -9.46
C PHE A 12 -3.23 -2.89 -10.27
N ILE A 13 -3.35 -1.82 -11.07
CA ILE A 13 -2.22 -1.26 -11.83
C ILE A 13 -1.13 -0.73 -10.90
N VAL A 14 -1.50 -0.02 -9.84
CA VAL A 14 -0.55 0.52 -8.85
C VAL A 14 0.19 -0.60 -8.11
N ASP A 15 -0.52 -1.64 -7.69
CA ASP A 15 0.08 -2.80 -7.04
C ASP A 15 1.04 -3.51 -7.99
N GLY A 16 0.67 -3.68 -9.26
CA GLY A 16 1.54 -4.22 -10.30
C GLY A 16 2.83 -3.41 -10.48
N LEU A 17 2.72 -2.07 -10.49
CA LEU A 17 3.88 -1.19 -10.58
C LEU A 17 4.81 -1.31 -9.37
N VAL A 18 4.26 -1.34 -8.16
CA VAL A 18 5.05 -1.55 -6.93
C VAL A 18 5.70 -2.93 -6.94
N ARG A 19 5.00 -3.95 -7.45
CA ARG A 19 5.53 -5.31 -7.54
C ARG A 19 6.75 -5.39 -8.45
N VAL A 20 6.80 -4.66 -9.56
CA VAL A 20 8.01 -4.56 -10.39
C VAL A 20 9.21 -4.06 -9.58
N VAL A 21 9.01 -3.05 -8.73
CA VAL A 21 10.08 -2.51 -7.88
C VAL A 21 10.48 -3.52 -6.79
N CYS A 22 9.51 -4.19 -6.17
CA CYS A 22 9.76 -5.26 -5.20
C CYS A 22 10.56 -6.41 -5.80
N ASP A 23 10.23 -6.83 -7.02
CA ASP A 23 10.92 -7.91 -7.71
C ASP A 23 12.34 -7.48 -8.07
N ALA A 24 12.54 -6.25 -8.55
CA ALA A 24 13.86 -5.70 -8.82
C ALA A 24 14.76 -5.57 -7.57
N ALA A 25 14.16 -5.35 -6.40
CA ALA A 25 14.88 -5.27 -5.12
C ALA A 25 15.35 -6.64 -4.59
N ARG A 26 14.65 -7.72 -4.95
CA ARG A 26 14.87 -9.07 -4.40
C ARG A 26 15.62 -9.99 -5.34
N LEU A 27 15.46 -9.78 -6.64
CA LEU A 27 16.13 -10.55 -7.68
C LEU A 27 17.48 -9.92 -7.98
N GLU A 28 18.29 -10.60 -8.80
CA GLU A 28 19.57 -10.11 -9.30
C GLU A 28 19.44 -9.73 -10.78
N PRO A 29 18.69 -8.68 -11.14
CA PRO A 29 18.57 -8.25 -12.52
C PRO A 29 19.87 -7.64 -13.02
N ASP A 30 20.10 -7.73 -14.33
CA ASP A 30 21.18 -7.01 -14.99
C ASP A 30 20.86 -5.50 -15.01
N ALA A 31 21.67 -4.73 -14.28
CA ALA A 31 21.53 -3.28 -14.14
C ALA A 31 21.63 -2.54 -15.49
N ASP A 32 22.44 -3.03 -16.42
CA ASP A 32 22.64 -2.40 -17.73
C ASP A 32 21.41 -2.59 -18.64
N ILE A 33 20.59 -3.61 -18.37
CA ILE A 33 19.38 -3.91 -19.15
C ILE A 33 18.16 -3.21 -18.57
N ILE A 34 17.98 -3.24 -17.24
CA ILE A 34 16.72 -2.84 -16.62
C ILE A 34 16.84 -1.70 -15.59
N GLY A 35 18.05 -1.26 -15.25
CA GLY A 35 18.29 -0.27 -14.19
C GLY A 35 17.46 1.01 -14.37
N ASP A 36 17.51 1.62 -15.56
CA ASP A 36 16.74 2.83 -15.88
C ASP A 36 15.21 2.61 -15.81
N ALA A 37 14.75 1.42 -16.20
CA ALA A 37 13.35 1.05 -16.10
C ALA A 37 12.91 0.92 -14.64
N VAL A 38 13.75 0.34 -13.77
CA VAL A 38 13.47 0.23 -12.33
C VAL A 38 13.47 1.61 -11.66
N ILE A 39 14.40 2.50 -12.00
CA ILE A 39 14.39 3.90 -11.53
C ILE A 39 13.08 4.58 -11.93
N SER A 40 12.70 4.44 -13.20
CA SER A 40 11.48 5.07 -13.73
C SER A 40 10.23 4.50 -13.06
N ALA A 41 10.18 3.19 -12.85
CA ALA A 41 9.09 2.52 -12.13
C ALA A 41 9.00 2.98 -10.67
N ALA A 42 10.12 3.10 -9.97
CA ALA A 42 10.16 3.59 -8.59
C ALA A 42 9.66 5.04 -8.48
N ARG A 43 10.09 5.93 -9.39
CA ARG A 43 9.61 7.32 -9.43
C ARG A 43 8.11 7.41 -9.74
N LEU A 44 7.64 6.60 -10.69
CA LEU A 44 6.22 6.56 -11.03
C LEU A 44 5.40 6.01 -9.86
N ALA A 45 5.88 4.97 -9.18
CA ALA A 45 5.23 4.40 -8.00
C ALA A 45 5.14 5.43 -6.87
N ASP A 46 6.21 6.16 -6.58
CA ASP A 46 6.20 7.24 -5.57
C ASP A 46 5.13 8.29 -5.87
N ALA A 47 5.13 8.84 -7.08
CA ALA A 47 4.16 9.85 -7.49
C ALA A 47 2.72 9.32 -7.44
N THR A 48 2.50 8.08 -7.89
CA THR A 48 1.17 7.49 -7.99
C THR A 48 0.61 7.14 -6.62
N LEU A 49 1.40 6.52 -5.75
CA LEU A 49 0.97 6.19 -4.38
C LEU A 49 0.61 7.44 -3.58
N ARG A 50 1.38 8.53 -3.70
CA ARG A 50 1.04 9.82 -3.07
C ARG A 50 -0.30 10.34 -3.59
N ARG A 51 -0.50 10.30 -4.91
CA ARG A 51 -1.74 10.79 -5.52
C ARG A 51 -2.95 9.95 -5.09
N VAL A 52 -2.83 8.62 -5.09
CA VAL A 52 -3.91 7.72 -4.70
C VAL A 52 -4.22 7.87 -3.22
N LYS A 53 -3.21 8.00 -2.35
CA LYS A 53 -3.41 8.34 -0.93
C LYS A 53 -4.28 9.58 -0.78
N ASP A 54 -3.90 10.68 -1.44
CA ASP A 54 -4.65 11.94 -1.34
C ASP A 54 -6.10 11.77 -1.78
N VAL A 55 -6.34 11.03 -2.87
CA VAL A 55 -7.69 10.73 -3.36
C VAL A 55 -8.49 9.94 -2.33
N ILE A 56 -7.96 8.87 -1.74
CA ILE A 56 -8.73 8.07 -0.76
C ILE A 56 -9.02 8.88 0.51
N LEU A 57 -8.02 9.63 1.00
CA LEU A 57 -8.17 10.40 2.25
C LEU A 57 -9.16 11.55 2.08
N GLN A 58 -9.23 12.17 0.90
CA GLN A 58 -10.18 13.26 0.61
C GLN A 58 -11.60 12.77 0.32
N ASN A 59 -11.80 11.49 0.00
CA ASN A 59 -13.10 10.94 -0.37
C ASN A 59 -13.60 9.95 0.68
N GLU A 60 -14.36 10.43 1.67
CA GLU A 60 -14.95 9.58 2.73
C GLU A 60 -16.04 8.65 2.21
N HIS A 61 -16.74 9.03 1.13
CA HIS A 61 -17.82 8.25 0.51
C HIS A 61 -17.35 7.33 -0.62
N LEU A 62 -16.05 7.03 -0.69
CA LEU A 62 -15.49 6.13 -1.67
C LEU A 62 -16.14 4.74 -1.51
N VAL A 63 -16.58 4.14 -2.63
CA VAL A 63 -17.05 2.76 -2.65
C VAL A 63 -15.91 1.84 -2.21
N ASP A 64 -16.21 0.88 -1.32
CA ASP A 64 -15.24 -0.04 -0.74
C ASP A 64 -14.01 0.64 -0.10
N ARG A 65 -14.20 1.84 0.48
CA ARG A 65 -13.11 2.65 1.06
C ARG A 65 -12.22 1.88 2.02
N ALA A 66 -12.79 1.03 2.87
CA ALA A 66 -12.03 0.22 3.80
C ALA A 66 -11.10 -0.78 3.09
N GLU A 67 -11.56 -1.39 2.00
CA GLU A 67 -10.74 -2.26 1.14
C GLU A 67 -9.62 -1.45 0.49
N CYS A 68 -9.96 -0.30 -0.12
CA CYS A 68 -8.98 0.57 -0.76
C CYS A 68 -7.91 1.06 0.23
N LEU A 69 -8.29 1.47 1.44
CA LEU A 69 -7.36 1.86 2.50
C LEU A 69 -6.42 0.71 2.88
N ARG A 70 -6.96 -0.51 3.03
CA ARG A 70 -6.17 -1.68 3.42
C ARG A 70 -5.19 -2.10 2.32
N LEU A 71 -5.66 -2.15 1.07
CA LEU A 71 -4.82 -2.43 -0.10
C LEU A 71 -3.72 -1.37 -0.25
N LEU A 72 -4.09 -0.09 -0.22
CA LEU A 72 -3.11 0.99 -0.35
C LEU A 72 -2.09 0.96 0.80
N ALA A 73 -2.51 0.73 2.04
CA ALA A 73 -1.59 0.65 3.17
C ALA A 73 -0.57 -0.49 2.98
N ARG A 74 -1.03 -1.66 2.53
CA ARG A 74 -0.17 -2.82 2.25
C ARG A 74 0.80 -2.53 1.10
N THR A 75 0.30 -2.03 -0.03
CA THR A 75 1.10 -1.75 -1.23
C THR A 75 2.11 -0.63 -0.97
N THR A 76 1.71 0.45 -0.28
CA THR A 76 2.60 1.54 0.16
C THR A 76 3.71 1.03 1.08
N ARG A 77 3.37 0.12 2.01
CA ARG A 77 4.37 -0.48 2.90
C ARG A 77 5.37 -1.35 2.12
N ALA A 78 4.88 -2.20 1.22
CA ALA A 78 5.74 -3.04 0.39
C ALA A 78 6.70 -2.20 -0.46
N PHE A 79 6.21 -1.09 -1.03
CA PHE A 79 7.05 -0.15 -1.77
C PHE A 79 8.14 0.49 -0.89
N ALA A 80 7.79 0.96 0.31
CA ALA A 80 8.77 1.52 1.25
C ALA A 80 9.88 0.53 1.61
N ASP A 81 9.52 -0.73 1.84
CA ASP A 81 10.49 -1.78 2.17
C ASP A 81 11.36 -2.10 0.95
N ALA A 82 10.80 -2.19 -0.26
CA ALA A 82 11.56 -2.39 -1.50
C ALA A 82 12.56 -1.25 -1.80
N LEU A 83 12.18 0.01 -1.56
CA LEU A 83 13.10 1.15 -1.70
C LEU A 83 14.25 1.07 -0.69
N SER A 84 13.98 0.60 0.52
CA SER A 84 15.00 0.40 1.55
C SER A 84 15.98 -0.71 1.13
N ASP A 85 15.47 -1.78 0.53
CA ASP A 85 16.29 -2.89 0.02
C ASP A 85 17.15 -2.45 -1.18
N LEU A 86 16.61 -1.63 -2.08
CA LEU A 86 17.36 -1.05 -3.21
C LEU A 86 18.48 -0.10 -2.76
N ALA A 87 18.22 0.70 -1.73
CA ALA A 87 19.22 1.63 -1.16
C ALA A 87 20.30 0.94 -0.32
N ARG A 88 20.11 -0.34 0.03
CA ARG A 88 21.04 -1.07 0.88
C ARG A 88 22.38 -1.31 0.15
N PRO A 89 23.53 -1.14 0.83
CA PRO A 89 24.83 -1.55 0.29
C PRO A 89 24.84 -3.05 -0.06
N GLY A 90 25.41 -3.39 -1.22
CA GLY A 90 25.42 -4.75 -1.76
C GLY A 90 24.11 -5.17 -2.43
N SER A 91 23.17 -4.25 -2.67
CA SER A 91 21.99 -4.56 -3.48
C SER A 91 22.38 -4.79 -4.94
N PRO A 92 21.63 -5.63 -5.69
CA PRO A 92 21.93 -5.90 -7.10
C PRO A 92 21.94 -4.65 -7.99
N LEU A 93 21.22 -3.60 -7.58
CA LEU A 93 21.13 -2.32 -8.27
C LEU A 93 21.83 -1.18 -7.52
N GLU A 94 22.78 -1.49 -6.62
CA GLU A 94 23.48 -0.49 -5.79
C GLU A 94 24.09 0.62 -6.65
N GLN A 95 24.82 0.28 -7.71
CA GLN A 95 25.48 1.25 -8.57
C GLN A 95 24.47 2.12 -9.33
N THR A 96 23.36 1.53 -9.76
CA THR A 96 22.25 2.22 -10.44
C THR A 96 21.65 3.29 -9.55
N PHE A 97 21.50 3.01 -8.26
CA PHE A 97 20.86 3.91 -7.30
C PHE A 97 21.82 4.71 -6.43
N ALA A 98 23.14 4.51 -6.54
CA ALA A 98 24.16 5.08 -5.66
C ALA A 98 24.06 6.62 -5.52
N SER A 99 23.78 7.31 -6.62
CA SER A 99 23.63 8.79 -6.62
C SER A 99 22.35 9.29 -5.95
N SER A 100 21.39 8.39 -5.69
CA SER A 100 20.06 8.67 -5.14
C SER A 100 19.75 7.88 -3.87
N SER A 101 20.73 7.20 -3.25
CA SER A 101 20.52 6.35 -2.09
C SER A 101 19.84 7.10 -0.93
N ASP A 102 20.35 8.29 -0.57
CA ASP A 102 19.76 9.14 0.46
C ASP A 102 18.34 9.61 0.11
N GLU A 103 18.04 9.77 -1.18
CA GLU A 103 16.69 10.09 -1.64
C GLU A 103 15.77 8.89 -1.50
N LEU A 104 16.20 7.69 -1.90
CA LEU A 104 15.43 6.46 -1.74
C LEU A 104 15.09 6.20 -0.27
N GLU A 105 16.05 6.37 0.65
CA GLU A 105 15.79 6.19 2.08
C GLU A 105 14.77 7.20 2.61
N ARG A 106 14.87 8.47 2.20
CA ARG A 106 13.89 9.50 2.57
C ARG A 106 12.50 9.18 2.03
N VAL A 107 12.41 8.74 0.77
CA VAL A 107 11.15 8.35 0.14
C VAL A 107 10.57 7.10 0.84
N ALA A 108 11.40 6.11 1.16
CA ALA A 108 11.01 4.93 1.91
C ALA A 108 10.45 5.29 3.30
N ALA A 109 11.11 6.19 4.03
CA ALA A 109 10.64 6.67 5.32
C ALA A 109 9.28 7.37 5.20
N ALA A 110 9.11 8.22 4.18
CA ALA A 110 7.84 8.91 3.92
C ALA A 110 6.70 7.92 3.62
N HIS A 111 6.93 6.91 2.78
CA HIS A 111 5.92 5.89 2.49
C HIS A 111 5.63 4.99 3.69
N ARG A 112 6.62 4.70 4.53
CA ARG A 112 6.40 3.95 5.78
C ARG A 112 5.50 4.71 6.75
N ALA A 113 5.67 6.03 6.84
CA ALA A 113 4.78 6.90 7.61
C ALA A 113 3.38 6.97 6.99
N ALA A 114 3.27 7.14 5.67
CA ALA A 114 1.99 7.13 4.96
C ALA A 114 1.22 5.81 5.13
N ALA A 115 1.91 4.67 5.08
CA ALA A 115 1.29 3.37 5.33
C ALA A 115 0.84 3.18 6.79
N ALA A 116 1.46 3.87 7.76
CA ALA A 116 0.96 3.89 9.14
C ALA A 116 -0.30 4.75 9.24
N GLU A 117 -0.29 5.96 8.69
CA GLU A 117 -1.44 6.86 8.64
C GLU A 117 -2.66 6.21 7.98
N LEU A 118 -2.48 5.53 6.84
CA LEU A 118 -3.57 4.80 6.16
C LEU A 118 -4.17 3.69 7.03
N ARG A 119 -3.33 3.00 7.82
CA ARG A 119 -3.81 2.00 8.78
C ARG A 119 -4.57 2.68 9.91
N ASP A 120 -4.08 3.78 10.46
CA ASP A 120 -4.74 4.50 11.54
C ASP A 120 -6.14 4.98 11.10
N VAL A 121 -6.25 5.51 9.87
CA VAL A 121 -7.54 5.89 9.28
C VAL A 121 -8.46 4.68 9.11
N LEU A 122 -7.95 3.55 8.60
CA LEU A 122 -8.72 2.32 8.47
C LEU A 122 -9.28 1.84 9.82
N HIS A 123 -8.47 1.87 10.87
CA HIS A 123 -8.90 1.48 12.22
C HIS A 123 -9.93 2.46 12.77
N ALA A 124 -9.74 3.77 12.58
CA ALA A 124 -10.71 4.78 13.00
C ALA A 124 -12.08 4.62 12.30
N THR A 125 -12.09 4.21 11.03
CA THR A 125 -13.34 3.92 10.31
C THR A 125 -13.97 2.57 10.64
N SER A 126 -13.16 1.59 11.09
CA SER A 126 -13.65 0.26 11.47
C SER A 126 -14.10 0.22 12.94
N GLY A 127 -13.54 1.07 13.80
CA GLY A 127 -13.83 1.17 15.24
C GLY A 127 -15.18 1.80 15.60
N GLY A 128 -16.07 1.99 14.63
CA GLY A 128 -17.51 2.16 14.85
C GLY A 128 -18.30 0.85 14.82
N ASP A 129 -17.65 -0.26 14.44
CA ASP A 129 -18.25 -1.59 14.27
C ASP A 129 -17.30 -2.73 14.69
N ASP A 130 -16.29 -2.41 15.52
CA ASP A 130 -15.67 -3.43 16.37
C ASP A 130 -16.69 -3.79 17.47
N SER A 131 -17.69 -4.59 17.10
CA SER A 131 -18.15 -5.65 18.00
C SER A 131 -17.12 -6.76 17.90
N PRO A 132 -16.15 -6.85 18.83
CA PRO A 132 -15.46 -8.10 19.02
C PRO A 132 -16.53 -9.03 19.57
N GLU A 133 -16.85 -10.07 18.81
CA GLU A 133 -17.79 -11.12 19.21
C GLU A 133 -19.25 -10.68 19.11
N ASP A 134 -19.92 -11.16 18.06
CA ASP A 134 -21.31 -11.63 18.18
C ASP A 134 -21.30 -12.82 19.17
N HIS A 135 -20.98 -12.52 20.44
CA HIS A 135 -21.33 -13.35 21.57
C HIS A 135 -22.83 -13.20 21.71
N VAL A 136 -23.55 -14.08 21.01
CA VAL A 136 -24.89 -14.44 21.45
C VAL A 136 -24.73 -14.89 22.89
N SER A 137 -25.14 -14.03 23.83
CA SER A 137 -25.16 -14.36 25.25
C SER A 137 -25.94 -15.66 25.40
N GLY A 138 -25.44 -16.61 26.21
CA GLY A 138 -26.04 -17.94 26.35
C GLY A 138 -27.53 -17.93 26.72
N ASP A 139 -28.02 -16.81 27.24
CA ASP A 139 -29.43 -16.57 27.54
C ASP A 139 -30.29 -16.36 26.28
N GLU A 140 -29.77 -15.71 25.23
CA GLU A 140 -30.52 -15.46 23.98
C GLU A 140 -30.61 -16.72 23.09
N LEU A 141 -29.57 -17.56 23.12
CA LEU A 141 -29.55 -18.86 22.43
C LEU A 141 -30.57 -19.85 23.03
N SER A 142 -30.85 -19.70 24.32
CA SER A 142 -31.84 -20.50 25.05
C SER A 142 -33.29 -20.13 24.69
N GLU A 143 -33.54 -18.88 24.28
CA GLU A 143 -34.86 -18.44 23.80
C GLU A 143 -35.14 -18.92 22.37
N LEU A 144 -34.13 -18.95 21.50
CA LEU A 144 -34.26 -19.41 20.11
C LEU A 144 -34.52 -20.92 19.98
N LEU A 145 -34.04 -21.73 20.93
CA LEU A 145 -34.26 -23.18 20.96
C LEU A 145 -35.58 -23.60 21.65
N ARG A 146 -36.38 -22.64 22.12
CA ARG A 146 -37.69 -22.87 22.73
C ARG A 146 -38.88 -22.56 21.80
N ALA A 147 -38.63 -22.10 20.57
CA ALA A 147 -39.64 -21.85 19.54
C ALA A 147 -39.88 -23.07 18.64
#